data_AF-A0A2M7A8J0-F1
#
_entry.id   AF-A0A2M7A8J0-F1
#
_cell.length_a   1.000
_cell.length_b   1.000
_cell.length_c   1.000
_cell.angle_alpha   90.00
_cell.angle_beta   90.00
_cell.angle_gamma   90.00
#
_symmetry.space_group_name_H-M   'P 1'
#
loop_
_entity.id
_entity.type
_entity.pdbx_description
1 polymer ?
#
loop_
_entity_poly.entity_id
_entity_poly.type
_entity_poly.pdbx_seq_one_letter_code
_entity_poly.pdbx_strand_id
1 'polypeptide(L)'
;MLRRKGLADVLSRAKDSGVVRAVGRSNHEFGALCACVDDPWRDVVLVRLHACGINMDAETDKVVPAMKALGKGEMDDARAAIGFQLESPVDAFIVGVESGEQVTENVRLVQELMVGKATT
;
A
#
# COMPACT_ATOMS: atom_id res chain seq x y z
N MET A 1 -36.34 9.09 -9.92
CA MET A 1 -35.22 8.99 -8.95
C MET A 1 -34.31 7.84 -9.37
N LEU A 2 -33.20 8.12 -10.08
CA LEU A 2 -32.17 7.08 -10.25
C LEU A 2 -31.47 6.90 -8.89
N ARG A 3 -31.82 5.83 -8.16
CA ARG A 3 -30.97 5.33 -7.08
C ARG A 3 -29.61 5.00 -7.72
N ARG A 4 -28.60 5.83 -7.46
CA ARG A 4 -27.22 5.45 -7.77
C ARG A 4 -26.97 4.16 -6.98
N LYS A 5 -26.82 3.02 -7.68
CA LYS A 5 -26.34 1.79 -7.07
C LYS A 5 -25.03 2.15 -6.34
N GLY A 6 -24.85 1.68 -5.11
CA GLY A 6 -23.69 2.09 -4.30
C GLY A 6 -22.39 1.77 -5.03
N LEU A 7 -21.31 2.48 -4.71
CA LEU A 7 -19.98 2.24 -5.28
C LEU A 7 -19.59 0.75 -5.19
N ALA A 8 -19.87 0.12 -4.04
CA ALA A 8 -19.62 -1.29 -3.81
C ALA A 8 -20.38 -2.19 -4.81
N ASP A 9 -21.67 -1.95 -5.04
CA ASP A 9 -22.47 -2.75 -6.00
C ASP A 9 -21.93 -2.68 -7.43
N VAL A 10 -21.46 -1.49 -7.84
CA VAL A 10 -20.91 -1.29 -9.18
C VAL A 10 -19.62 -2.06 -9.34
N LEU A 11 -18.72 -1.95 -8.37
CA LEU A 11 -17.44 -2.63 -8.36
C LEU A 11 -17.59 -4.16 -8.20
N SER A 12 -18.55 -4.64 -7.39
CA SER A 12 -18.87 -6.07 -7.30
C SER A 12 -19.32 -6.62 -8.64
N ARG A 13 -20.23 -5.93 -9.34
CA ARG A 13 -20.67 -6.37 -10.68
C ARG A 13 -19.51 -6.37 -11.68
N ALA A 14 -18.61 -5.39 -11.60
CA ALA A 14 -17.41 -5.37 -12.45
C ALA A 14 -16.49 -6.55 -12.14
N LYS A 15 -16.37 -6.95 -10.87
CA LYS A 15 -15.61 -8.13 -10.46
C LYS A 15 -16.27 -9.43 -10.91
N ASP A 16 -17.57 -9.58 -10.64
CA ASP A 16 -18.36 -10.77 -10.99
C ASP A 16 -18.42 -11.01 -12.51
N SER A 17 -18.42 -9.94 -13.30
CA SER A 17 -18.36 -10.00 -14.77
C SER A 17 -16.95 -10.10 -15.35
N GLY A 18 -15.92 -10.10 -14.49
CA GLY A 18 -14.52 -10.26 -14.90
C GLY A 18 -13.85 -9.01 -15.49
N VAL A 19 -14.50 -7.86 -15.47
CA VAL A 19 -13.91 -6.57 -15.91
C VAL A 19 -12.73 -6.18 -15.01
N VAL A 20 -12.85 -6.45 -13.71
CA VAL A 20 -11.75 -6.36 -12.74
C VAL A 20 -11.61 -7.69 -12.02
N ARG A 21 -10.42 -7.99 -11.49
CA ARG A 21 -10.17 -9.24 -10.74
C ARG A 21 -10.26 -9.08 -9.23
N ALA A 22 -10.09 -7.86 -8.75
CA ALA A 22 -10.05 -7.53 -7.33
C ALA A 22 -10.62 -6.12 -7.10
N VAL A 23 -11.19 -5.90 -5.93
CA VAL A 23 -11.70 -4.61 -5.47
C VAL A 23 -11.14 -4.29 -4.09
N GLY A 24 -11.09 -3.01 -3.74
CA GLY A 24 -10.42 -2.59 -2.51
C GLY A 24 -10.67 -1.15 -2.15
N ARG A 25 -10.06 -0.70 -1.05
CA ARG A 25 -10.12 0.68 -0.58
C ARG A 25 -8.72 1.24 -0.33
N SER A 26 -8.54 2.50 -0.70
CA SER A 26 -7.38 3.31 -0.31
C SER A 26 -7.84 4.25 0.80
N ASN A 27 -7.42 3.99 2.02
CA ASN A 27 -7.88 4.74 3.18
C ASN A 27 -6.98 5.97 3.42
N HIS A 28 -7.55 6.97 4.09
CA HIS A 28 -6.89 8.25 4.40
C HIS A 28 -7.09 8.68 5.85
N GLU A 29 -7.62 7.80 6.70
CA GLU A 29 -7.81 8.00 8.13
C GLU A 29 -7.95 6.65 8.84
N PHE A 30 -7.60 6.60 10.12
CA PHE A 30 -7.67 5.37 10.92
C PHE A 30 -9.09 4.78 11.00
N GLY A 31 -10.11 5.63 11.19
CA GLY A 31 -11.50 5.16 11.32
C GLY A 31 -11.98 4.43 10.06
N ALA A 32 -11.68 4.99 8.88
CA ALA A 32 -11.96 4.36 7.60
C ALA A 32 -11.18 3.04 7.41
N LEU A 33 -9.92 2.99 7.87
CA LEU A 33 -9.14 1.76 7.87
C LEU A 33 -9.79 0.69 8.75
N CYS A 34 -10.12 0.99 10.01
CA CYS A 34 -10.80 0.07 10.92
C CYS A 34 -12.13 -0.45 10.34
N ALA A 35 -12.91 0.42 9.71
CA ALA A 35 -14.15 0.00 9.05
C ALA A 35 -13.90 -0.89 7.81
N CYS A 36 -12.74 -0.76 7.17
CA CYS A 36 -12.37 -1.52 5.98
C CYS A 36 -11.74 -2.88 6.30
N VAL A 37 -10.99 -3.00 7.41
CA VAL A 37 -10.27 -4.25 7.73
C VAL A 37 -11.18 -5.40 8.11
N ASP A 38 -12.47 -5.18 8.38
CA ASP A 38 -13.44 -6.23 8.68
C ASP A 38 -14.48 -6.47 7.55
N ASP A 39 -14.52 -5.63 6.51
CA ASP A 39 -15.56 -5.64 5.46
C ASP A 39 -15.33 -6.74 4.41
N PRO A 40 -16.00 -7.92 4.42
CA PRO A 40 -15.65 -9.06 3.54
C PRO A 40 -15.68 -8.79 2.03
N TRP A 41 -16.17 -7.62 1.60
CA TRP A 41 -16.18 -7.17 0.22
C TRP A 41 -14.78 -6.87 -0.38
N ARG A 42 -13.79 -6.46 0.43
CA ARG A 42 -12.44 -6.08 -0.07
C ARG A 42 -11.51 -7.27 -0.32
N ASP A 43 -10.77 -7.23 -1.41
CA ASP A 43 -9.61 -8.10 -1.67
C ASP A 43 -8.29 -7.42 -1.29
N VAL A 44 -8.23 -6.10 -1.47
CA VAL A 44 -7.02 -5.30 -1.26
C VAL A 44 -7.35 -4.08 -0.41
N VAL A 45 -6.48 -3.77 0.53
CA VAL A 45 -6.49 -2.50 1.27
C VAL A 45 -5.20 -1.76 0.91
N LEU A 46 -5.23 -0.44 0.85
CA LEU A 46 -4.04 0.39 0.76
C LEU A 46 -4.05 1.38 1.93
N VAL A 47 -2.95 1.42 2.68
CA VAL A 47 -2.78 2.25 3.88
C VAL A 47 -1.44 2.96 3.86
N ARG A 48 -1.33 4.10 4.52
CA ARG A 48 -0.07 4.85 4.54
C ARG A 48 0.82 4.35 5.67
N LEU A 49 1.96 3.77 5.30
CA LEU A 49 2.94 3.22 6.22
C LEU A 49 4.34 3.53 5.69
N HIS A 50 5.19 4.18 6.48
CA HIS A 50 6.59 4.49 6.13
C HIS A 50 7.36 4.97 7.37
N ALA A 51 8.70 4.93 7.29
CA ALA A 51 9.56 5.12 8.45
C ALA A 51 9.48 6.52 9.10
N CYS A 52 9.20 7.58 8.33
CA CYS A 52 9.11 8.93 8.90
C CYS A 52 7.82 9.21 9.68
N GLY A 53 6.81 8.34 9.61
CA GLY A 53 5.57 8.46 10.39
C GLY A 53 4.64 9.62 10.05
N ILE A 54 5.03 10.51 9.14
CA ILE A 54 4.28 11.70 8.74
C ILE A 54 3.08 11.33 7.86
N ASN A 55 1.90 11.90 8.10
CA ASN A 55 0.71 11.64 7.27
C ASN A 55 0.31 10.15 7.17
N MET A 56 0.62 9.31 8.17
CA MET A 56 0.12 7.93 8.24
C MET A 56 -1.35 7.88 8.68
N ASP A 57 -2.00 6.74 8.45
CA ASP A 57 -3.39 6.54 8.89
C ASP A 57 -3.48 6.29 10.40
N ALA A 58 -2.47 5.64 10.99
CA ALA A 58 -2.23 5.51 12.43
C ALA A 58 -0.77 5.11 12.69
N GLU A 59 -0.43 4.82 13.95
CA GLU A 59 0.88 4.26 14.36
C GLU A 59 1.16 2.92 13.65
N THR A 60 2.44 2.61 13.45
CA THR A 60 2.91 1.48 12.64
C THR A 60 2.45 0.12 13.18
N ASP A 61 2.20 0.00 14.48
CA ASP A 61 1.74 -1.20 15.16
C ASP A 61 0.25 -1.53 14.90
N LYS A 62 -0.52 -0.57 14.37
CA LYS A 62 -1.98 -0.67 14.18
C LYS A 62 -2.40 -0.79 12.71
N VAL A 63 -1.44 -0.87 11.79
CA VAL A 63 -1.68 -0.59 10.37
C VAL A 63 -1.02 -1.64 9.46
N VAL A 64 -1.86 -2.36 8.72
CA VAL A 64 -1.50 -3.29 7.62
C VAL A 64 -2.60 -3.15 6.56
N PRO A 65 -2.37 -2.98 5.24
CA PRO A 65 -1.14 -3.03 4.38
C PRO A 65 -0.73 -1.73 3.59
N ALA A 66 0.54 -1.55 3.18
CA ALA A 66 1.21 -0.25 2.87
C ALA A 66 1.14 0.39 1.44
N MET A 67 1.17 1.73 1.41
CA MET A 67 1.36 2.66 0.29
C MET A 67 2.22 3.85 0.73
N LYS A 68 2.84 4.56 -0.24
CA LYS A 68 3.71 5.75 -0.04
C LYS A 68 4.96 5.45 0.78
N ALA A 69 5.76 4.48 0.32
CA ALA A 69 6.98 4.08 1.02
C ALA A 69 7.95 5.23 1.32
N LEU A 70 8.02 6.24 0.43
CA LEU A 70 8.83 7.45 0.58
C LEU A 70 8.09 8.62 1.26
N GLY A 71 7.01 8.37 2.00
CA GLY A 71 6.29 9.42 2.73
C GLY A 71 5.69 10.52 1.85
N LYS A 72 5.36 10.22 0.58
CA LYS A 72 4.99 11.21 -0.47
C LYS A 72 6.13 12.17 -0.90
N GLY A 73 7.38 11.74 -0.81
CA GLY A 73 8.53 12.58 -1.16
C GLY A 73 9.10 13.36 0.03
N GLU A 74 8.62 13.09 1.24
CA GLU A 74 9.19 13.62 2.49
C GLU A 74 10.41 12.79 2.96
N MET A 75 10.73 11.70 2.26
CA MET A 75 11.92 10.89 2.50
C MET A 75 12.78 10.85 1.24
N ASP A 76 14.01 11.32 1.37
CA ASP A 76 15.01 11.30 0.29
C ASP A 76 15.85 10.02 0.26
N ASP A 77 15.89 9.27 1.38
CA ASP A 77 16.63 8.01 1.49
C ASP A 77 15.76 6.82 1.07
N ALA A 78 15.84 6.46 -0.21
CA ALA A 78 15.13 5.33 -0.78
C ALA A 78 15.55 3.99 -0.16
N ARG A 79 16.82 3.82 0.22
CA ARG A 79 17.30 2.56 0.83
C ARG A 79 16.67 2.38 2.20
N ALA A 80 16.66 3.41 3.04
CA ALA A 80 16.05 3.34 4.36
C ALA A 80 14.54 3.10 4.27
N ALA A 81 13.85 3.79 3.35
CA ALA A 81 12.41 3.61 3.13
C ALA A 81 12.07 2.19 2.66
N ILE A 82 12.81 1.66 1.67
CA ILE A 82 12.63 0.29 1.20
C ILE A 82 12.94 -0.69 2.32
N GLY A 83 14.06 -0.54 3.02
CA GLY A 83 14.43 -1.38 4.15
C GLY A 83 13.33 -1.48 5.20
N PHE A 84 12.74 -0.35 5.57
CA PHE A 84 11.60 -0.31 6.48
C PHE A 84 10.39 -1.11 5.97
N GLN A 85 10.02 -0.96 4.68
CA GLN A 85 8.91 -1.74 4.11
C GLN A 85 9.20 -3.23 4.10
N LEU A 86 10.45 -3.62 3.86
CA LEU A 86 10.86 -5.03 3.85
C LEU A 86 10.82 -5.69 5.23
N GLU A 87 10.87 -4.91 6.31
CA GLU A 87 10.63 -5.38 7.69
C GLU A 87 9.16 -5.25 8.12
N SER A 88 8.35 -4.53 7.36
CA SER A 88 6.95 -4.29 7.69
C SER A 88 6.10 -5.52 7.34
N PRO A 89 5.01 -5.78 8.09
CA PRO A 89 4.12 -6.91 7.84
C PRO A 89 3.18 -6.65 6.64
N VAL A 90 3.76 -6.43 5.45
CA VAL A 90 3.03 -6.09 4.23
C VAL A 90 3.36 -7.05 3.10
N ASP A 91 2.36 -7.44 2.31
CA ASP A 91 2.58 -8.32 1.16
C ASP A 91 3.30 -7.59 0.01
N ALA A 92 3.11 -6.27 -0.09
CA ALA A 92 3.72 -5.41 -1.09
C ALA A 92 3.72 -3.95 -0.61
N PHE A 93 4.54 -3.12 -1.24
CA PHE A 93 4.59 -1.67 -1.03
C PHE A 93 4.74 -0.94 -2.37
N ILE A 94 4.28 0.31 -2.40
CA ILE A 94 4.28 1.15 -3.61
C ILE A 94 5.32 2.27 -3.45
N VAL A 95 6.23 2.35 -4.42
CA VAL A 95 7.21 3.44 -4.54
C VAL A 95 6.85 4.33 -5.72
N GLY A 96 6.68 5.62 -5.47
CA GLY A 96 6.50 6.61 -6.54
C GLY A 96 7.82 6.88 -7.24
N VAL A 97 7.81 6.93 -8.57
CA VAL A 97 8.98 7.17 -9.41
C VAL A 97 8.59 8.08 -10.58
N GLU A 98 9.55 8.85 -11.07
CA GLU A 98 9.43 9.76 -12.21
C GLU A 98 10.35 9.37 -13.38
N SER A 99 11.25 8.40 -13.19
CA SER A 99 12.16 7.91 -14.22
C SER A 99 12.39 6.39 -14.19
N GLY A 100 12.79 5.82 -15.33
CA GLY A 100 13.16 4.40 -15.41
C GLY A 100 14.44 4.06 -14.64
N GLU A 101 15.33 5.04 -14.44
CA GLU A 101 16.52 4.88 -13.61
C GLU A 101 16.14 4.66 -12.13
N GLN A 102 15.16 5.42 -11.63
CA GLN A 102 14.63 5.22 -10.28
C GLN A 102 13.97 3.84 -10.11
N VAL A 103 13.29 3.32 -11.15
CA VAL A 103 12.77 1.94 -11.13
C VAL A 103 13.91 0.94 -10.96
N THR A 104 14.96 1.09 -11.77
CA THR A 104 16.12 0.18 -11.76
C THR A 104 16.83 0.21 -10.41
N GLU A 105 17.05 1.41 -9.85
CA GLU A 105 17.69 1.57 -8.55
C GLU A 105 16.83 0.99 -7.41
N ASN A 106 15.52 1.25 -7.39
CA ASN A 106 14.63 0.68 -6.37
C ASN A 106 14.60 -0.85 -6.42
N VAL A 107 14.59 -1.45 -7.62
CA VAL A 107 14.67 -2.91 -7.78
C VAL A 107 16.01 -3.46 -7.26
N ARG A 108 17.13 -2.80 -7.59
CA ARG A 108 18.47 -3.16 -7.08
C ARG A 108 18.49 -3.13 -5.55
N LEU A 109 17.97 -2.06 -4.93
CA LEU A 109 17.90 -1.92 -3.48
C LEU A 109 17.09 -3.04 -2.82
N VAL A 110 15.93 -3.39 -3.38
CA VAL A 110 15.12 -4.52 -2.88
C VAL A 110 15.90 -5.83 -2.93
N GLN A 111 16.57 -6.11 -4.04
CA GLN A 111 17.37 -7.34 -4.20
C GLN A 111 18.52 -7.41 -3.20
N GLU A 112 19.29 -6.33 -3.05
CA GLU A 112 20.42 -6.28 -2.12
C GLU A 112 19.99 -6.46 -0.68
N LEU A 113 18.92 -5.77 -0.26
CA LEU A 113 18.41 -5.84 1.11
C LEU A 113 17.80 -7.22 1.40
N MET A 114 17.19 -7.88 0.42
CA MET A 114 16.68 -9.25 0.56
C MET A 114 17.79 -10.29 0.68
N VAL A 115 18.86 -10.15 -0.13
CA VAL A 115 20.02 -11.06 -0.05
C VAL A 115 20.73 -10.91 1.29
N GLY A 116 20.93 -9.68 1.77
CA GLY A 116 21.55 -9.43 3.07
C GLY A 116 20.81 -10.14 4.23
N LYS A 117 19.47 -10.19 4.17
CA LYS A 117 18.64 -10.90 5.16
C LYS A 117 18.75 -12.42 5.07
N ALA A 118 18.90 -13.00 3.88
CA ALA A 118 18.98 -14.45 3.70
C ALA A 118 20.29 -15.06 4.25
N THR A 119 21.31 -14.21 4.47
CA THR A 119 22.65 -14.60 4.95
C THR A 119 22.90 -14.35 6.44
N THR A 120 21.91 -13.84 7.18
CA THR A 120 21.94 -13.54 8.63
C THR A 120 20.92 -14.37 9.38
#